data_AF-A0A8J2MT74-F1
#
_entry.id   AF-A0A8J2MT74-F1
#
_cell.length_a   1.000
_cell.length_b   1.000
_cell.length_c   1.000
_cell.angle_alpha   90.00
_cell.angle_beta   90.00
_cell.angle_gamma   90.00
#
_symmetry.space_group_name_H-M   'P 1'
#
loop_
_entity.id
_entity.type
_entity.pdbx_description
1 polymer ?
#
loop_
_entity_poly.entity_id
_entity_poly.type
_entity_poly.pdbx_seq_one_letter_code
_entity_poly.pdbx_strand_id
1 'polypeptide(L)'
;MAKLYIFKCFYLFLVIVINISTDFCYAKLKYSLSKHEAYETYNLTQEEICHPLRGKAKPIPKLTHAITIEPSYIFQSWRTPRNADLICKFIVKTAHRQNLMVIIQNLSFRQNGSKCVDYVKNRVLFVSHCAFYKTASLTNIEDEIETTILVSKQPLDPEDPPLNITLVYTPFKDCFHSEGLNNNGQIYKRPTETSEYCLPEDYICDGITNCLPEICKDESNCPEIIVSNGIGTKVTITAVSTILLCFIIFLMGLWICRRNHKLCWSPDCAGPPNPDDHRFANANNRGSGNFTDQQSPSVPSAPMLQVAVLSSPTDKDLPPSYDSLFPVEDVGAPPPVHSNI
;
A
#
# COMPACT_ATOMS: atom_id res chain seq x y z
N MET A 1 -1.92 52.26 -3.49
CA MET A 1 -2.71 51.36 -2.62
C MET A 1 -3.25 50.10 -3.32
N ALA A 2 -3.83 50.17 -4.53
CA ALA A 2 -4.41 49.00 -5.22
C ALA A 2 -3.45 47.78 -5.40
N LYS A 3 -2.14 48.01 -5.63
CA LYS A 3 -1.13 46.95 -5.77
C LYS A 3 -0.96 46.08 -4.52
N LEU A 4 -1.22 46.62 -3.33
CA LEU A 4 -1.07 45.88 -2.06
C LEU A 4 -2.28 44.97 -1.79
N TYR A 5 -3.48 45.41 -2.17
CA TYR A 5 -4.71 44.64 -2.00
C TYR A 5 -4.73 43.38 -2.87
N ILE A 6 -4.25 43.47 -4.12
CA ILE A 6 -4.20 42.32 -5.03
C ILE A 6 -3.25 41.24 -4.51
N PHE A 7 -2.08 41.62 -4.01
CA PHE A 7 -1.11 40.67 -3.45
C PHE A 7 -1.65 39.98 -2.19
N LYS A 8 -2.32 40.74 -1.31
CA LYS A 8 -2.98 40.19 -0.13
C LYS A 8 -4.09 39.21 -0.49
N CYS A 9 -4.93 39.52 -1.50
CA CYS A 9 -5.98 38.61 -1.94
C CYS A 9 -5.44 37.32 -2.54
N PHE A 10 -4.37 37.39 -3.36
CA PHE A 10 -3.76 36.20 -3.95
C PHE A 10 -3.11 35.31 -2.88
N TYR A 11 -2.39 35.91 -1.93
CA TYR A 11 -1.80 35.19 -0.80
C TYR A 11 -2.88 34.51 0.07
N LEU A 12 -3.97 35.22 0.39
CA LEU A 12 -5.08 34.66 1.16
C LEU A 12 -5.74 33.49 0.43
N PHE A 13 -5.96 33.61 -0.87
CA PHE A 13 -6.52 32.53 -1.69
C PHE A 13 -5.61 31.29 -1.69
N LEU A 14 -4.30 31.49 -1.85
CA LEU A 14 -3.33 30.40 -1.86
C LEU A 14 -3.27 29.70 -0.50
N VAL A 15 -3.31 30.44 0.61
CA VAL A 15 -3.41 29.88 1.98
C VAL A 15 -4.71 29.08 2.16
N ILE A 16 -5.86 29.58 1.69
CA ILE A 16 -7.15 28.88 1.78
C ILE A 16 -7.12 27.57 0.97
N VAL A 17 -6.60 27.60 -0.26
CA VAL A 17 -6.50 26.40 -1.11
C VAL A 17 -5.57 25.37 -0.48
N ILE A 18 -4.41 25.79 0.05
CA ILE A 18 -3.51 24.88 0.78
C ILE A 18 -4.25 24.27 1.97
N ASN A 19 -4.89 25.07 2.82
CA ASN A 19 -5.54 24.57 4.04
C ASN A 19 -6.68 23.58 3.74
N ILE A 20 -7.53 23.90 2.75
CA ILE A 20 -8.62 22.99 2.32
C ILE A 20 -8.05 21.69 1.73
N SER A 21 -7.00 21.79 0.91
CA SER A 21 -6.39 20.61 0.31
C SER A 21 -5.66 19.73 1.33
N THR A 22 -5.01 20.33 2.34
CA THR A 22 -4.36 19.58 3.44
C THR A 22 -5.39 18.89 4.32
N ASP A 23 -6.49 19.55 4.66
CA ASP A 23 -7.56 18.95 5.48
C ASP A 23 -8.24 17.77 4.75
N PHE A 24 -8.50 17.92 3.45
CA PHE A 24 -9.11 16.86 2.65
C PHE A 24 -8.16 15.67 2.47
N CYS A 25 -6.86 15.93 2.26
CA CYS A 25 -5.85 14.88 2.22
C CYS A 25 -5.71 14.18 3.58
N TYR A 26 -5.69 14.93 4.68
CA TYR A 26 -5.53 14.38 6.03
C TYR A 26 -6.72 13.51 6.41
N ALA A 27 -7.94 13.94 6.14
CA ALA A 27 -9.15 13.15 6.41
C ALA A 27 -9.16 11.82 5.64
N LYS A 28 -8.79 11.86 4.36
CA LYS A 28 -8.75 10.66 3.50
C LYS A 28 -7.62 9.70 3.88
N LEU A 29 -6.46 10.24 4.24
CA LEU A 29 -5.31 9.43 4.65
C LEU A 29 -5.55 8.81 6.04
N LYS A 30 -6.16 9.54 6.97
CA LYS A 30 -6.59 9.03 8.27
C LYS A 30 -7.62 7.90 8.12
N TYR A 31 -8.59 8.06 7.21
CA TYR A 31 -9.56 7.01 6.91
C TYR A 31 -8.89 5.75 6.36
N SER A 32 -7.99 5.90 5.38
CA SER A 32 -7.26 4.76 4.81
C SER A 32 -6.28 4.09 5.78
N LEU A 33 -5.68 4.84 6.71
CA LEU A 33 -4.74 4.31 7.70
C LEU A 33 -5.48 3.58 8.83
N SER A 34 -6.63 4.09 9.28
CA SER A 34 -7.44 3.43 10.32
C SER A 34 -7.90 2.02 9.91
N LYS A 35 -8.15 1.82 8.61
CA LYS A 35 -8.51 0.53 8.04
C LYS A 35 -7.41 -0.52 8.19
N HIS A 36 -6.14 -0.11 8.20
CA HIS A 36 -5.00 -1.03 8.36
C HIS A 36 -4.67 -1.35 9.82
N GLU A 37 -5.15 -0.56 10.79
CA GLU A 37 -4.98 -0.86 12.22
C GLU A 37 -6.09 -1.77 12.78
N ALA A 38 -7.23 -1.85 12.09
CA ALA A 38 -8.39 -2.62 12.50
C ALA A 38 -8.20 -4.15 12.38
N TYR A 39 -7.28 -4.61 11.53
CA TYR A 39 -7.02 -6.02 11.26
C TYR A 39 -5.56 -6.38 11.46
N GLU A 40 -5.32 -7.47 12.16
CA GLU A 40 -4.01 -8.10 12.23
C GLU A 40 -3.97 -9.29 11.27
N THR A 41 -3.12 -9.21 10.25
CA THR A 41 -3.01 -10.26 9.24
C THR A 41 -1.98 -11.31 9.65
N TYR A 42 -2.40 -12.57 9.63
CA TYR A 42 -1.55 -13.73 9.82
C TYR A 42 -1.45 -14.56 8.55
N ASN A 43 -0.26 -15.06 8.27
CA ASN A 43 -0.01 -15.94 7.14
C ASN A 43 0.10 -17.39 7.63
N LEU A 44 -0.32 -18.34 6.79
CA LEU A 44 -0.15 -19.78 7.07
C LEU A 44 1.32 -20.24 7.19
N THR A 45 2.31 -19.38 6.97
CA THR A 45 3.74 -19.70 7.22
C THR A 45 4.20 -19.34 8.62
N GLN A 46 3.42 -18.54 9.35
CA GLN A 46 3.77 -18.14 10.70
C GLN A 46 3.66 -19.33 11.66
N GLU A 47 4.62 -19.44 12.57
CA GLU A 47 4.74 -20.56 13.51
C GLU A 47 3.60 -20.64 14.52
N GLU A 48 2.86 -19.54 14.70
CA GLU A 48 1.67 -19.41 15.52
C GLU A 48 0.47 -20.10 14.86
N ILE A 49 0.41 -20.11 13.53
CA ILE A 49 -0.70 -20.65 12.74
C ILE A 49 -0.42 -22.09 12.29
N CYS A 50 0.72 -22.30 11.63
CA CYS A 50 1.13 -23.59 11.09
C CYS A 50 2.54 -23.91 11.53
N HIS A 51 2.70 -24.93 12.38
CA HIS A 51 4.02 -25.42 12.73
C HIS A 51 4.19 -26.86 12.24
N PRO A 52 5.02 -27.11 11.20
CA PRO A 52 5.14 -28.43 10.56
C PRO A 52 5.49 -29.58 11.52
N LEU A 53 6.21 -29.26 12.59
CA LEU A 53 6.71 -30.26 13.55
C LEU A 53 5.91 -30.34 14.86
N ARG A 54 4.88 -29.51 15.06
CA ARG A 54 4.12 -29.45 16.32
C ARG A 54 2.64 -29.66 16.04
N GLY A 55 2.15 -30.87 16.37
CA GLY A 55 0.72 -31.18 16.30
C GLY A 55 -0.13 -30.55 17.41
N LYS A 56 0.45 -29.72 18.29
CA LYS A 56 -0.28 -29.05 19.38
C LYS A 56 -0.72 -27.67 18.94
N ALA A 57 -1.98 -27.34 19.22
CA ALA A 57 -2.54 -26.04 18.93
C ALA A 57 -1.82 -24.96 19.75
N LYS A 58 -1.40 -23.87 19.12
CA LYS A 58 -0.88 -22.69 19.82
C LYS A 58 -1.97 -21.63 19.94
N PRO A 59 -2.12 -20.99 21.12
CA PRO A 59 -2.94 -19.80 21.23
C PRO A 59 -2.25 -18.63 20.53
N ILE A 60 -2.99 -17.95 19.66
CA ILE A 60 -2.62 -16.62 19.16
C ILE A 60 -2.74 -15.64 20.34
N PRO A 61 -1.85 -14.63 20.45
CA PRO A 61 -2.00 -13.57 21.44
C PRO A 61 -3.42 -13.02 21.48
N LYS A 62 -3.86 -12.67 22.70
CA LYS A 62 -5.23 -12.23 22.98
C LYS A 62 -5.63 -11.07 22.07
N LEU A 63 -6.72 -11.26 21.32
CA LEU A 63 -7.14 -10.31 20.30
C LEU A 63 -7.71 -9.04 20.93
N THR A 64 -7.18 -7.89 20.52
CA THR A 64 -7.82 -6.58 20.69
C THR A 64 -8.53 -6.13 19.42
N HIS A 65 -8.10 -6.64 18.26
CA HIS A 65 -8.59 -6.31 16.92
C HIS A 65 -9.04 -7.58 16.19
N ALA A 66 -9.65 -7.45 15.01
CA ALA A 66 -9.97 -8.59 14.17
C ALA A 66 -8.69 -9.21 13.58
N ILE A 67 -8.73 -10.50 13.29
CA ILE A 67 -7.60 -11.21 12.65
C ILE A 67 -8.04 -11.72 11.30
N THR A 68 -7.18 -11.54 10.30
CA THR A 68 -7.33 -12.17 8.99
C THR A 68 -6.23 -13.21 8.79
N ILE A 69 -6.59 -14.45 8.46
CA ILE A 69 -5.64 -15.50 8.10
C ILE A 69 -5.65 -15.66 6.58
N GLU A 70 -4.51 -15.37 5.97
CA GLU A 70 -4.30 -15.36 4.53
C GLU A 70 -3.49 -16.55 4.05
N PRO A 71 -3.67 -16.96 2.77
CA PRO A 71 -2.86 -18.02 2.20
C PRO A 71 -1.40 -17.55 2.14
N SER A 72 -0.46 -18.50 2.20
CA SER A 72 0.97 -18.19 2.06
C SER A 72 1.59 -18.92 0.88
N TYR A 73 2.84 -18.59 0.54
CA TYR A 73 3.62 -19.24 -0.52
C TYR A 73 3.71 -20.77 -0.34
N ILE A 74 3.50 -21.25 0.88
CA ILE A 74 3.37 -22.67 1.21
C ILE A 74 2.36 -23.37 0.29
N PHE A 75 1.28 -22.70 -0.14
CA PHE A 75 0.29 -23.24 -1.10
C PHE A 75 0.79 -23.25 -2.55
N GLN A 76 1.71 -22.38 -2.92
CA GLN A 76 2.29 -22.34 -4.26
C GLN A 76 3.26 -23.51 -4.48
N SER A 77 4.00 -23.91 -3.43
CA SER A 77 4.96 -25.02 -3.50
C SER A 77 4.30 -26.40 -3.58
N TRP A 78 2.97 -26.48 -3.50
CA TRP A 78 2.21 -27.73 -3.45
C TRP A 78 2.11 -28.48 -4.79
N ARG A 79 2.70 -27.91 -5.84
CA ARG A 79 3.02 -28.63 -7.08
C ARG A 79 4.13 -29.67 -6.89
N THR A 80 4.95 -29.52 -5.85
CA THR A 80 6.00 -30.50 -5.52
C THR A 80 5.48 -31.53 -4.52
N PRO A 81 5.78 -32.83 -4.71
CA PRO A 81 5.36 -33.87 -3.78
C PRO A 81 5.90 -33.61 -2.37
N ARG A 82 5.04 -33.74 -1.35
CA ARG A 82 5.45 -33.72 0.05
C ARG A 82 5.47 -35.13 0.63
N ASN A 83 6.33 -35.32 1.63
CA ASN A 83 6.40 -36.58 2.37
C ASN A 83 5.27 -36.72 3.42
N ALA A 84 4.65 -35.61 3.82
CA ALA A 84 3.64 -35.57 4.90
C ALA A 84 2.57 -34.50 4.66
N ASP A 85 1.39 -34.73 5.26
CA ASP A 85 0.28 -33.77 5.27
C ASP A 85 0.67 -32.56 6.12
N LEU A 86 0.21 -31.38 5.72
CA LEU A 86 0.32 -30.19 6.55
C LEU A 86 -0.91 -30.07 7.41
N ILE A 87 -0.70 -30.06 8.72
CA ILE A 87 -1.76 -29.87 9.70
C ILE A 87 -1.43 -28.60 10.48
N CYS A 88 -2.22 -27.57 10.25
CA CYS A 88 -2.15 -26.32 10.98
C CYS A 88 -3.20 -26.32 12.06
N LYS A 89 -2.80 -26.02 13.29
CA LYS A 89 -3.68 -26.05 14.43
C LYS A 89 -3.39 -24.87 15.32
N PHE A 90 -4.39 -24.01 15.51
CA PHE A 90 -4.25 -22.78 16.27
C PHE A 90 -5.56 -22.44 16.98
N ILE A 91 -5.43 -21.59 18.00
CA ILE A 91 -6.54 -21.18 18.85
C ILE A 91 -6.58 -19.65 18.86
N VAL A 92 -7.74 -19.10 18.53
CA VAL A 92 -8.00 -17.66 18.54
C VAL A 92 -8.83 -17.34 19.79
N LYS A 93 -8.38 -16.40 20.63
CA LYS A 93 -9.08 -16.01 21.87
C LYS A 93 -9.29 -14.51 21.96
N THR A 94 -10.48 -14.09 22.37
CA THR A 94 -10.85 -12.68 22.53
C THR A 94 -10.54 -12.14 23.93
N ALA A 95 -10.76 -10.85 24.13
CA ALA A 95 -10.78 -10.27 25.46
C ALA A 95 -11.98 -10.71 26.31
N HIS A 96 -11.85 -10.59 27.64
CA HIS A 96 -12.93 -11.00 28.54
C HIS A 96 -14.23 -10.27 28.16
N ARG A 97 -15.33 -11.03 28.03
CA ARG A 97 -16.68 -10.56 27.66
C ARG A 97 -16.84 -10.11 26.21
N GLN A 98 -16.03 -10.66 25.30
CA GLN A 98 -16.27 -10.55 23.86
C GLN A 98 -16.46 -11.94 23.29
N ASN A 99 -17.43 -12.09 22.41
CA ASN A 99 -17.61 -13.30 21.62
C ASN A 99 -16.77 -13.19 20.36
N LEU A 100 -16.46 -14.32 19.73
CA LEU A 100 -15.67 -14.38 18.51
C LEU A 100 -16.46 -15.00 17.38
N MET A 101 -16.53 -14.35 16.22
CA MET A 101 -17.08 -14.92 15.00
C MET A 101 -15.95 -15.31 14.05
N VAL A 102 -16.14 -16.38 13.28
CA VAL A 102 -15.21 -16.75 12.21
C VAL A 102 -15.94 -16.89 10.87
N ILE A 103 -15.46 -16.16 9.87
CA ILE A 103 -16.00 -16.15 8.51
C ILE A 103 -14.95 -16.69 7.54
N ILE A 104 -15.35 -17.63 6.69
CA ILE A 104 -14.56 -18.09 5.56
C ILE A 104 -14.93 -17.19 4.38
N GLN A 105 -14.03 -16.26 4.04
CA GLN A 105 -14.23 -15.36 2.90
C GLN A 105 -13.78 -15.96 1.58
N ASN A 106 -12.82 -16.88 1.60
CA ASN A 106 -12.41 -17.58 0.40
C ASN A 106 -11.97 -18.97 0.80
N LEU A 107 -12.44 -19.98 0.09
CA LEU A 107 -11.97 -21.34 0.26
C LEU A 107 -11.91 -21.98 -1.13
N SER A 108 -10.76 -22.54 -1.46
CA SER A 108 -10.52 -23.31 -2.68
C SER A 108 -9.66 -24.50 -2.28
N PHE A 109 -10.30 -25.57 -1.82
CA PHE A 109 -9.69 -26.80 -1.33
C PHE A 109 -10.14 -28.00 -2.15
N ARG A 110 -9.25 -29.00 -2.29
CA ARG A 110 -9.51 -30.15 -3.15
C ARG A 110 -10.52 -31.12 -2.54
N GLN A 111 -11.26 -31.77 -3.42
CA GLN A 111 -12.19 -32.83 -3.09
C GLN A 111 -11.94 -34.04 -3.99
N ASN A 112 -12.18 -35.23 -3.45
CA ASN A 112 -12.19 -36.48 -4.21
C ASN A 112 -13.59 -37.09 -4.08
N GLY A 113 -14.44 -36.82 -5.07
CA GLY A 113 -15.87 -37.15 -5.00
C GLY A 113 -16.56 -36.41 -3.85
N SER A 114 -17.15 -37.14 -2.91
CA SER A 114 -17.81 -36.57 -1.73
C SER A 114 -16.87 -36.36 -0.53
N LYS A 115 -15.59 -36.71 -0.66
CA LYS A 115 -14.62 -36.63 0.45
C LYS A 115 -13.71 -35.42 0.29
N CYS A 116 -13.58 -34.64 1.35
CA CYS A 116 -12.59 -33.58 1.46
C CYS A 116 -11.18 -34.17 1.46
N VAL A 117 -10.34 -33.75 0.51
CA VAL A 117 -8.90 -34.05 0.53
C VAL A 117 -8.19 -33.04 1.42
N ASP A 118 -8.48 -31.76 1.20
CA ASP A 118 -8.08 -30.66 2.06
C ASP A 118 -9.32 -30.09 2.75
N TYR A 119 -9.20 -29.67 4.00
CA TYR A 119 -10.34 -29.14 4.74
C TYR A 119 -9.92 -28.14 5.81
N VAL A 120 -10.85 -27.25 6.13
CA VAL A 120 -10.84 -26.48 7.37
C VAL A 120 -11.91 -27.03 8.29
N LYS A 121 -11.54 -27.28 9.53
CA LYS A 121 -12.41 -27.78 10.58
C LYS A 121 -12.27 -26.92 11.82
N ASN A 122 -13.39 -26.47 12.33
CA ASN A 122 -13.49 -25.85 13.64
C ASN A 122 -13.91 -26.94 14.65
N ARG A 123 -13.35 -26.91 15.86
CA ARG A 123 -13.75 -27.84 16.94
C ARG A 123 -15.26 -27.82 17.19
N VAL A 124 -15.91 -26.67 17.00
CA VAL A 124 -17.32 -26.50 17.39
C VAL A 124 -18.31 -26.89 16.31
N LEU A 125 -18.02 -26.64 15.04
CA LEU A 125 -18.98 -26.98 13.99
C LEU A 125 -19.02 -28.47 13.64
N PHE A 126 -18.05 -29.27 14.06
CA PHE A 126 -17.87 -30.71 13.75
C PHE A 126 -17.83 -31.08 12.24
N VAL A 127 -18.31 -30.21 11.37
CA VAL A 127 -18.33 -30.30 9.91
C VAL A 127 -16.98 -29.83 9.36
N SER A 128 -16.46 -30.59 8.41
CA SER A 128 -15.26 -30.22 7.67
C SER A 128 -15.70 -29.50 6.41
N HIS A 129 -15.20 -28.28 6.22
CA HIS A 129 -15.49 -27.51 5.00
C HIS A 129 -14.38 -27.74 4.00
N CYS A 130 -14.79 -28.25 2.85
CA CYS A 130 -13.99 -28.33 1.64
C CYS A 130 -14.95 -28.00 0.51
N ALA A 131 -14.71 -26.95 -0.24
CA ALA A 131 -15.22 -26.70 -1.59
C ALA A 131 -14.77 -25.30 -1.98
N PHE A 132 -15.04 -24.94 -3.24
CA PHE A 132 -15.02 -23.56 -3.66
C PHE A 132 -16.18 -22.77 -3.02
N TYR A 133 -15.90 -21.89 -2.06
CA TYR A 133 -16.87 -20.97 -1.49
C TYR A 133 -16.35 -19.54 -1.52
N LYS A 134 -17.19 -18.63 -2.02
CA LYS A 134 -16.92 -17.19 -2.01
C LYS A 134 -17.26 -16.54 -0.67
N THR A 135 -18.20 -17.09 0.10
CA THR A 135 -18.44 -16.69 1.48
C THR A 135 -19.18 -17.83 2.15
N ALA A 136 -18.61 -18.37 3.22
CA ALA A 136 -19.27 -19.33 4.09
C ALA A 136 -19.01 -18.89 5.53
N SER A 137 -20.05 -18.89 6.36
CA SER A 137 -19.91 -18.49 7.75
C SER A 137 -19.91 -19.72 8.65
N LEU A 138 -19.03 -19.70 9.64
CA LEU A 138 -19.07 -20.62 10.75
C LEU A 138 -19.44 -19.79 11.99
N THR A 139 -20.73 -19.72 12.29
CA THR A 139 -21.17 -19.06 13.52
C THR A 139 -20.88 -19.97 14.70
N ASN A 140 -19.92 -19.56 15.52
CA ASN A 140 -19.84 -19.98 16.91
C ASN A 140 -19.77 -18.73 17.78
N ILE A 141 -20.37 -18.77 18.97
CA ILE A 141 -20.50 -17.66 19.91
C ILE A 141 -19.70 -18.06 21.16
N GLU A 142 -18.41 -18.29 20.98
CA GLU A 142 -17.50 -18.60 22.07
C GLU A 142 -16.39 -17.54 22.13
N ASP A 143 -15.76 -17.38 23.28
CA ASP A 143 -14.61 -16.51 23.48
C ASP A 143 -13.29 -17.12 22.96
N GLU A 144 -13.33 -18.41 22.59
CA GLU A 144 -12.21 -19.20 22.10
C GLU A 144 -12.62 -20.10 20.93
N ILE A 145 -11.87 -20.03 19.83
CA ILE A 145 -12.10 -20.88 18.65
C ILE A 145 -10.83 -21.64 18.28
N GLU A 146 -10.90 -22.97 18.34
CA GLU A 146 -9.84 -23.87 17.87
C GLU A 146 -10.08 -24.27 16.41
N THR A 147 -9.16 -23.88 15.53
CA THR A 147 -9.24 -24.15 14.10
C THR A 147 -8.13 -25.08 13.66
N THR A 148 -8.50 -26.07 12.85
CA THR A 148 -7.59 -27.04 12.23
C THR A 148 -7.72 -26.92 10.72
N ILE A 149 -6.63 -26.64 10.03
CA ILE A 149 -6.53 -26.67 8.58
C ILE A 149 -5.67 -27.87 8.22
N LEU A 150 -6.21 -28.77 7.40
CA LEU A 150 -5.46 -29.91 6.88
C LEU A 150 -5.33 -29.75 5.37
N VAL A 151 -4.08 -29.82 4.89
CA VAL A 151 -3.75 -29.90 3.47
C VAL A 151 -2.99 -31.19 3.22
N SER A 152 -3.56 -32.03 2.36
CA SER A 152 -3.04 -33.35 2.01
C SER A 152 -1.71 -33.25 1.27
N LYS A 153 -0.82 -34.22 1.52
CA LYS A 153 0.47 -34.38 0.84
C LYS A 153 0.38 -34.69 -0.66
N GLN A 154 -0.81 -35.04 -1.13
CA GLN A 154 -1.06 -35.28 -2.55
C GLN A 154 -0.68 -34.02 -3.36
N PRO A 155 0.05 -34.13 -4.48
CA PRO A 155 0.33 -32.99 -5.34
C PRO A 155 -0.95 -32.45 -5.97
N LEU A 156 -0.99 -31.16 -6.32
CA LEU A 156 -2.07 -30.64 -7.16
C LEU A 156 -1.92 -31.13 -8.59
N ASP A 157 -3.04 -31.48 -9.21
CA ASP A 157 -3.10 -31.68 -10.64
C ASP A 157 -2.82 -30.33 -11.34
N PRO A 158 -2.06 -30.27 -12.45
CA PRO A 158 -1.88 -29.05 -13.22
C PRO A 158 -3.19 -28.36 -13.64
N GLU A 159 -4.29 -29.11 -13.76
CA GLU A 159 -5.61 -28.60 -14.10
C GLU A 159 -6.39 -28.05 -12.89
N ASP A 160 -5.99 -28.40 -11.66
CA ASP A 160 -6.67 -27.96 -10.45
C ASP A 160 -6.42 -26.47 -10.17
N PRO A 161 -7.42 -25.73 -9.65
CA PRO A 161 -7.22 -24.36 -9.19
C PRO A 161 -6.22 -24.31 -8.02
N PRO A 162 -5.48 -23.21 -7.85
CA PRO A 162 -4.60 -23.05 -6.71
C PRO A 162 -5.38 -23.11 -5.40
N LEU A 163 -4.75 -23.68 -4.37
CA LEU A 163 -5.30 -23.68 -3.03
C LEU A 163 -5.40 -22.25 -2.52
N ASN A 164 -6.55 -21.90 -1.96
CA ASN A 164 -6.78 -20.58 -1.39
C ASN A 164 -7.64 -20.70 -0.13
N ILE A 165 -7.30 -19.92 0.90
CA ILE A 165 -8.09 -19.81 2.12
C ILE A 165 -7.94 -18.42 2.71
N THR A 166 -9.07 -17.79 3.04
CA THR A 166 -9.11 -16.55 3.79
C THR A 166 -10.11 -16.70 4.93
N LEU A 167 -9.61 -16.65 6.16
CA LEU A 167 -10.42 -16.72 7.38
C LEU A 167 -10.39 -15.36 8.07
N VAL A 168 -11.53 -14.87 8.52
CA VAL A 168 -11.63 -13.62 9.28
C VAL A 168 -12.24 -13.94 10.63
N TYR A 169 -11.52 -13.58 11.68
CA TYR A 169 -11.92 -13.74 13.08
C TYR A 169 -12.25 -12.37 13.65
N THR A 170 -13.53 -12.13 13.93
CA THR A 170 -14.01 -10.81 14.33
C THR A 170 -14.59 -10.86 15.76
N PRO A 171 -14.04 -10.07 16.71
CA PRO A 171 -14.63 -9.96 18.04
C PRO A 171 -15.93 -9.14 17.98
N PHE A 172 -16.98 -9.63 18.64
CA PHE A 172 -18.28 -8.96 18.72
C PHE A 172 -18.86 -8.96 20.14
N LYS A 173 -19.92 -8.18 20.35
CA LYS A 173 -20.65 -8.09 21.62
C LYS A 173 -22.15 -8.11 21.38
N ASP A 174 -22.93 -8.49 22.39
CA ASP A 174 -24.38 -8.37 22.35
C ASP A 174 -24.80 -6.90 22.44
N CYS A 175 -25.68 -6.44 21.55
CA CYS A 175 -26.05 -5.03 21.43
C CYS A 175 -26.84 -4.49 22.64
N PHE A 176 -27.57 -5.36 23.34
CA PHE A 176 -28.54 -4.97 24.39
C PHE A 176 -27.96 -4.10 25.52
N HIS A 177 -26.64 -4.12 25.72
CA HIS A 177 -25.95 -3.31 26.74
C HIS A 177 -24.77 -2.49 26.20
N SER A 178 -24.54 -2.48 24.88
CA SER A 178 -23.26 -2.03 24.30
C SER A 178 -23.35 -1.07 23.12
N GLU A 179 -24.53 -0.60 22.73
CA GLU A 179 -24.63 0.55 21.81
C GLU A 179 -24.03 1.79 22.47
N GLY A 180 -22.94 2.30 21.89
CA GLY A 180 -22.22 3.46 22.40
C GLY A 180 -20.70 3.25 22.51
N LEU A 181 -20.04 4.19 23.19
CA LEU A 181 -18.60 4.13 23.46
C LEU A 181 -18.31 3.02 24.47
N ASN A 182 -17.43 2.09 24.14
CA ASN A 182 -16.88 1.17 25.14
C ASN A 182 -15.90 1.93 26.07
N ASN A 183 -15.43 1.26 27.13
CA ASN A 183 -14.44 1.82 28.07
C ASN A 183 -13.12 2.25 27.41
N ASN A 184 -12.85 1.79 26.19
CA ASN A 184 -11.65 2.09 25.41
C ASN A 184 -11.90 3.16 24.34
N GLY A 185 -13.09 3.77 24.29
CA GLY A 185 -13.46 4.78 23.30
C GLY A 185 -13.94 4.26 21.94
N GLN A 186 -14.03 2.93 21.75
CA GLN A 186 -14.48 2.32 20.50
C GLN A 186 -16.02 2.32 20.41
N ILE A 187 -16.54 2.74 19.26
CA ILE A 187 -17.98 2.77 18.99
C ILE A 187 -18.40 1.41 18.45
N TYR A 188 -19.41 0.81 19.06
CA TYR A 188 -20.07 -0.39 18.56
C TYR A 188 -21.38 -0.01 17.88
N LYS A 189 -21.63 -0.60 16.71
CA LYS A 189 -22.83 -0.38 15.91
C LYS A 189 -23.48 -1.70 15.55
N ARG A 190 -24.80 -1.66 15.44
CA ARG A 190 -25.61 -2.77 14.96
C ARG A 190 -25.51 -2.80 13.42
N PRO A 191 -25.04 -3.90 12.80
CA PRO A 191 -24.92 -3.97 11.34
C PRO A 191 -26.27 -3.95 10.60
N THR A 192 -27.33 -4.50 11.19
CA THR A 192 -28.68 -4.52 10.65
C THR A 192 -29.66 -4.29 11.78
N GLU A 193 -30.81 -3.62 11.58
CA GLU A 193 -31.76 -3.35 12.67
C GLU A 193 -32.19 -4.60 13.46
N THR A 194 -32.14 -5.76 12.84
CA THR A 194 -32.53 -7.05 13.42
C THR A 194 -31.39 -7.80 14.12
N SER A 195 -30.13 -7.36 14.05
CA SER A 195 -29.03 -8.12 14.65
C SER A 195 -28.98 -7.93 16.18
N GLU A 196 -28.85 -9.03 16.89
CA GLU A 196 -28.70 -9.04 18.36
C GLU A 196 -27.26 -8.70 18.80
N TYR A 197 -26.31 -8.73 17.85
CA TYR A 197 -24.91 -8.43 18.07
C TYR A 197 -24.47 -7.15 17.36
N CYS A 198 -23.44 -6.55 17.94
CA CYS A 198 -22.83 -5.30 17.57
C CYS A 198 -21.36 -5.52 17.22
N LEU A 199 -20.94 -4.90 16.12
CA LEU A 199 -19.55 -4.87 15.67
C LEU A 199 -18.95 -3.50 15.95
N PRO A 200 -17.63 -3.41 16.17
CA PRO A 200 -16.92 -2.14 16.05
C PRO A 200 -17.25 -1.43 14.74
N GLU A 201 -17.42 -0.11 14.80
CA GLU A 201 -17.70 0.72 13.62
C GLU A 201 -16.62 0.57 12.54
N ASP A 202 -15.37 0.32 12.93
CA ASP A 202 -14.24 0.16 12.02
C ASP A 202 -14.35 -1.10 11.14
N TYR A 203 -15.21 -2.05 11.49
CA TYR A 203 -15.46 -3.30 10.75
C TYR A 203 -16.72 -3.23 9.88
N ILE A 204 -17.36 -2.05 9.77
CA ILE A 204 -18.54 -1.84 8.95
C ILE A 204 -18.12 -1.07 7.70
N CYS A 205 -18.48 -1.57 6.52
CA CYS A 205 -18.16 -0.96 5.24
C CYS A 205 -16.66 -0.86 4.95
N ASP A 206 -15.91 -1.86 5.42
CA ASP A 206 -14.48 -1.97 5.21
C ASP A 206 -14.13 -2.93 4.06
N GLY A 207 -15.11 -3.47 3.35
CA GLY A 207 -14.92 -4.43 2.26
C GLY A 207 -14.54 -5.83 2.74
N ILE A 208 -14.57 -6.09 4.05
CA ILE A 208 -14.31 -7.39 4.66
C ILE A 208 -15.64 -7.84 5.29
N THR A 209 -16.16 -8.98 4.86
CA THR A 209 -17.32 -9.56 5.52
C THR A 209 -16.90 -10.16 6.87
N ASN A 210 -17.32 -9.51 7.94
CA ASN A 210 -17.03 -9.81 9.35
C ASN A 210 -18.15 -10.61 10.02
N CYS A 211 -19.32 -10.69 9.39
CA CYS A 211 -20.50 -11.33 9.94
C CYS A 211 -21.19 -12.29 8.97
N LEU A 212 -22.15 -13.06 9.47
CA LEU A 212 -22.93 -14.01 8.65
C LEU A 212 -23.81 -13.25 7.65
N PRO A 213 -23.65 -13.44 6.32
CA PRO A 213 -24.36 -12.67 5.29
C PRO A 213 -25.89 -12.75 5.34
N GLU A 214 -26.43 -13.83 5.91
CA GLU A 214 -27.89 -14.02 6.03
C GLU A 214 -28.51 -13.16 7.14
N ILE A 215 -27.75 -12.89 8.22
CA ILE A 215 -28.25 -12.21 9.42
C ILE A 215 -27.76 -10.77 9.48
N CYS A 216 -26.57 -10.53 8.96
CA CYS A 216 -25.89 -9.26 9.03
C CYS A 216 -25.43 -8.82 7.65
N LYS A 217 -25.44 -7.51 7.48
CA LYS A 217 -25.11 -6.85 6.24
C LYS A 217 -24.17 -5.68 6.51
N ASP A 218 -23.06 -5.98 7.16
CA ASP A 218 -21.93 -5.07 7.40
C ASP A 218 -21.47 -4.36 6.12
N GLU A 219 -21.47 -5.09 5.00
CA GLU A 219 -21.04 -4.59 3.69
C GLU A 219 -22.21 -4.19 2.77
N SER A 220 -23.45 -4.13 3.29
CA SER A 220 -24.58 -3.64 2.49
C SER A 220 -24.92 -2.20 2.80
N ASN A 221 -25.39 -1.48 1.78
CA ASN A 221 -25.86 -0.10 1.93
C ASN A 221 -24.78 0.82 2.53
N CYS A 222 -23.52 0.44 2.36
CA CYS A 222 -22.41 1.32 2.60
C CYS A 222 -22.63 2.56 1.75
N PRO A 223 -22.42 3.77 2.30
CA PRO A 223 -22.32 4.94 1.44
C PRO A 223 -21.36 4.57 0.31
N GLU A 224 -21.60 5.01 -0.92
CA GLU A 224 -20.61 4.86 -1.99
C GLU A 224 -19.38 5.68 -1.60
N ILE A 225 -18.60 5.18 -0.63
CA ILE A 225 -17.21 5.49 -0.48
C ILE A 225 -16.69 4.92 -1.78
N ILE A 226 -16.41 5.80 -2.72
CA ILE A 226 -15.86 5.46 -4.03
C ILE A 226 -14.46 4.87 -3.77
N VAL A 227 -14.41 3.64 -3.24
CA VAL A 227 -13.29 2.72 -3.14
C VAL A 227 -13.43 1.87 -4.39
N SER A 228 -13.20 2.54 -5.51
CA SER A 228 -13.06 1.85 -6.78
C SER A 228 -11.80 1.02 -6.68
N ASN A 229 -11.93 -0.28 -6.93
CA ASN A 229 -10.82 -1.21 -7.21
C ASN A 229 -9.92 -0.77 -8.39
N GLY A 230 -10.11 0.43 -8.95
CA GLY A 230 -9.19 1.17 -9.81
C GLY A 230 -8.47 2.30 -9.06
N ILE A 231 -7.69 1.98 -8.02
CA ILE A 231 -6.86 2.96 -7.29
C ILE A 231 -5.96 3.76 -8.26
N GLY A 232 -5.54 3.16 -9.38
CA GLY A 232 -4.75 3.84 -10.41
C GLY A 232 -5.48 4.99 -11.12
N THR A 233 -6.74 4.80 -11.55
CA THR A 233 -7.47 5.79 -12.36
C THR A 233 -8.01 6.95 -11.54
N LYS A 234 -8.36 6.73 -10.27
CA LYS A 234 -8.90 7.80 -9.43
C LYS A 234 -7.82 8.72 -8.87
N VAL A 235 -6.66 8.17 -8.50
CA VAL A 235 -5.50 8.96 -8.04
C VAL A 235 -4.95 9.81 -9.18
N THR A 236 -4.91 9.27 -10.40
CA THR A 236 -4.49 10.03 -11.59
C THR A 236 -5.46 11.16 -11.92
N ILE A 237 -6.78 10.98 -11.81
CA ILE A 237 -7.75 12.07 -12.03
C ILE A 237 -7.56 13.20 -11.00
N THR A 238 -7.36 12.89 -9.71
CA THR A 238 -7.11 13.92 -8.70
C THR A 238 -5.78 14.62 -8.90
N ALA A 239 -4.71 13.88 -9.23
CA ALA A 239 -3.41 14.46 -9.54
C ALA A 239 -3.47 15.36 -10.79
N VAL A 240 -4.15 14.91 -11.85
CA VAL A 240 -4.33 15.71 -13.08
C VAL A 240 -5.18 16.94 -12.81
N SER A 241 -6.27 16.82 -12.05
CA SER A 241 -7.13 17.96 -11.70
C SER A 241 -6.39 19.01 -10.87
N THR A 242 -5.56 18.59 -9.91
CA THR A 242 -4.74 19.51 -9.10
C THR A 242 -3.65 20.19 -9.92
N ILE A 243 -2.95 19.46 -10.81
CA ILE A 243 -1.97 20.06 -11.74
C ILE A 243 -2.66 21.07 -12.67
N LEU A 244 -3.82 20.73 -13.22
CA LEU A 244 -4.60 21.62 -14.09
C LEU A 244 -5.02 22.89 -13.33
N LEU A 245 -5.50 22.74 -12.10
CA LEU A 245 -5.88 23.87 -11.24
C LEU A 245 -4.67 24.77 -10.96
N CYS A 246 -3.53 24.19 -10.57
CA CYS A 246 -2.29 24.93 -10.35
C CYS A 246 -1.84 25.67 -11.62
N PHE A 247 -1.96 25.04 -12.78
CA PHE A 247 -1.63 25.65 -14.07
C PHE A 247 -2.55 26.83 -14.41
N ILE A 248 -3.86 26.70 -14.19
CA ILE A 248 -4.83 27.79 -14.38
C ILE A 248 -4.50 28.96 -13.44
N ILE A 249 -4.19 28.69 -12.17
CA ILE A 249 -3.79 29.71 -11.19
C ILE A 249 -2.51 30.41 -11.65
N PHE A 250 -1.53 29.67 -12.16
CA PHE A 250 -0.29 30.22 -12.70
C PHE A 250 -0.54 31.13 -13.92
N LEU A 251 -1.36 30.69 -14.87
CA LEU A 251 -1.73 31.49 -16.04
C LEU A 251 -2.49 32.77 -15.66
N MET A 252 -3.40 32.69 -14.69
CA MET A 252 -4.10 33.86 -14.16
C MET A 252 -3.12 34.83 -13.49
N GLY A 253 -2.12 34.32 -12.75
CA GLY A 253 -1.04 35.12 -12.18
C GLY A 253 -0.21 35.85 -13.25
N LEU A 254 0.20 35.14 -14.31
CA LEU A 254 0.91 35.74 -15.45
C LEU A 254 0.06 36.80 -16.16
N TRP A 255 -1.23 36.53 -16.38
CA TRP A 255 -2.15 37.47 -16.99
C TRP A 255 -2.31 38.76 -16.17
N ILE A 256 -2.44 38.64 -14.84
CA ILE A 256 -2.48 39.77 -13.91
C ILE A 256 -1.15 40.55 -13.92
N CYS A 257 -0.01 39.87 -13.94
CA CYS A 257 1.30 40.53 -14.01
C CYS A 257 1.51 41.26 -15.34
N ARG A 258 1.05 40.68 -16.46
CA ARG A 258 1.04 41.30 -17.78
C ARG A 258 0.16 42.55 -17.80
N ARG A 259 -1.06 42.45 -17.26
CA ARG A 259 -2.00 43.59 -17.18
C ARG A 259 -1.49 44.75 -16.33
N ASN A 260 -0.70 44.45 -15.30
CA ASN A 260 -0.12 45.46 -14.41
C ASN A 260 1.24 46.02 -14.91
N HIS A 261 1.69 45.65 -16.11
CA HIS A 261 2.99 46.05 -16.68
C HIS A 261 4.19 45.80 -15.76
N LYS A 262 4.11 44.78 -14.89
CA LYS A 262 5.18 44.47 -13.92
C LYS A 262 6.20 43.48 -14.46
N LEU A 263 5.80 42.65 -15.41
CA LEU A 263 6.71 41.81 -16.17
C LEU A 263 7.16 42.63 -17.38
N CYS A 264 8.30 43.30 -17.25
CA CYS A 264 8.96 43.91 -18.39
C CYS A 264 9.44 42.81 -19.34
N TRP A 265 8.66 42.53 -20.37
CA TRP A 265 9.08 41.68 -21.49
C TRP A 265 9.61 42.52 -22.66
N SER A 266 9.63 43.85 -22.52
CA SER A 266 10.32 44.71 -23.46
C SER A 266 11.82 44.66 -23.19
N PRO A 267 12.67 44.52 -24.23
CA PRO A 267 14.12 44.61 -24.09
C PRO A 267 14.58 45.94 -23.45
N ASP A 268 13.73 46.96 -23.43
CA ASP A 268 14.00 48.27 -22.81
C ASP A 268 14.12 48.26 -21.28
N CYS A 269 13.77 47.16 -20.60
CA CYS A 269 14.00 47.01 -19.16
C CYS A 269 15.23 46.13 -18.84
N ALA A 270 15.95 45.61 -19.84
CA ALA A 270 17.17 44.83 -19.66
C ALA A 270 18.37 45.76 -19.45
N GLY A 271 18.36 46.47 -18.33
CA GLY A 271 19.49 47.28 -17.88
C GLY A 271 19.57 48.69 -18.47
N PRO A 272 20.35 49.58 -17.83
CA PRO A 272 20.54 50.94 -18.32
C PRO A 272 21.14 50.89 -19.74
N PRO A 273 20.70 51.76 -20.66
CA PRO A 273 21.33 51.86 -21.96
C PRO A 273 22.82 52.16 -21.74
N ASN A 274 23.70 51.34 -22.31
CA ASN A 274 25.14 51.60 -22.28
C ASN A 274 25.38 53.04 -22.77
N PRO A 275 26.03 53.92 -21.99
CA PRO A 275 26.20 55.32 -22.36
C PRO A 275 27.12 55.59 -23.57
N ASP A 276 27.67 54.55 -24.22
CA ASP A 276 28.85 54.71 -25.08
C ASP A 276 28.57 54.78 -26.58
N ASP A 277 27.32 54.84 -27.04
CA ASP A 277 27.02 55.01 -28.48
C ASP A 277 26.85 56.48 -28.93
N HIS A 278 27.48 57.40 -28.20
CA HIS A 278 27.66 58.80 -28.60
C HIS A 278 29.13 59.14 -28.81
N ARG A 279 29.89 58.32 -29.53
CA ARG A 279 31.18 58.73 -30.08
C ARG A 279 31.53 57.82 -31.25
N PHE A 280 31.13 58.17 -32.48
CA PHE A 280 31.91 57.96 -33.72
C PHE A 280 31.17 58.56 -34.93
N ALA A 281 31.16 59.89 -35.04
CA ALA A 281 31.23 60.57 -36.33
C ALA A 281 31.70 62.02 -36.10
N ASN A 282 32.74 62.43 -36.83
CA ASN A 282 33.34 63.77 -36.90
C ASN A 282 34.47 64.09 -35.91
N ALA A 283 35.56 63.32 -36.02
CA ALA A 283 36.91 63.86 -35.85
C ALA A 283 37.39 64.39 -37.21
N ASN A 284 37.53 65.71 -37.34
CA ASN A 284 38.45 66.32 -38.28
C ASN A 284 39.14 67.51 -37.61
N ASN A 285 40.46 67.45 -37.63
CA ASN A 285 41.45 68.53 -37.45
C ASN A 285 41.96 68.92 -36.05
N ARG A 286 43.24 68.56 -35.88
CA ARG A 286 44.43 69.42 -35.62
C ARG A 286 44.81 69.79 -34.17
N GLY A 287 46.09 69.51 -33.88
CA GLY A 287 46.92 70.19 -32.88
C GLY A 287 47.27 69.28 -31.70
N SER A 288 48.39 68.56 -31.71
CA SER A 288 49.75 69.02 -31.34
C SER A 288 49.90 69.31 -29.84
N GLY A 289 50.71 68.50 -29.14
CA GLY A 289 51.23 68.85 -27.80
C GLY A 289 51.42 67.71 -26.80
N ASN A 290 52.60 67.07 -26.86
CA ASN A 290 53.47 66.55 -25.79
C ASN A 290 52.96 66.14 -24.38
N PHE A 291 53.61 65.06 -23.87
CA PHE A 291 53.94 64.74 -22.46
C PHE A 291 52.76 64.27 -21.57
N THR A 292 52.81 63.25 -20.70
CA THR A 292 53.87 62.40 -20.13
C THR A 292 53.23 61.15 -19.49
N ASP A 293 54.06 60.13 -19.22
CA ASP A 293 53.85 58.96 -18.34
C ASP A 293 52.81 59.10 -17.20
N GLN A 294 52.02 58.04 -16.97
CA GLN A 294 52.00 57.31 -15.69
C GLN A 294 51.01 56.12 -15.68
N GLN A 295 51.60 54.93 -15.58
CA GLN A 295 51.36 53.95 -14.50
C GLN A 295 50.01 53.17 -14.45
N SER A 296 50.12 51.85 -14.69
CA SER A 296 49.15 50.78 -14.37
C SER A 296 48.83 50.70 -12.86
N PRO A 297 47.69 50.09 -12.42
CA PRO A 297 47.57 48.61 -12.26
C PRO A 297 46.15 48.06 -12.64
N SER A 298 45.97 46.94 -13.33
CA SER A 298 46.08 45.52 -12.94
C SER A 298 44.86 44.90 -12.19
N VAL A 299 44.25 43.87 -12.83
CA VAL A 299 43.55 42.66 -12.28
C VAL A 299 42.06 42.79 -11.85
N PRO A 300 41.19 41.72 -11.86
CA PRO A 300 41.20 40.40 -12.52
C PRO A 300 39.97 40.08 -13.42
N SER A 301 40.21 39.23 -14.42
CA SER A 301 39.22 38.46 -15.15
C SER A 301 38.51 37.42 -14.28
N ALA A 302 37.19 37.29 -14.46
CA ALA A 302 36.36 36.26 -13.85
C ALA A 302 36.68 34.85 -14.39
N PRO A 303 36.49 33.80 -13.57
CA PRO A 303 36.86 32.44 -13.93
C PRO A 303 35.89 31.84 -14.96
N MET A 304 36.45 31.32 -16.06
CA MET A 304 35.74 30.45 -16.99
C MET A 304 35.48 29.10 -16.32
N LEU A 305 34.21 28.70 -16.29
CA LEU A 305 33.76 27.37 -15.88
C LEU A 305 34.31 26.34 -16.87
N GLN A 306 35.43 25.69 -16.52
CA GLN A 306 35.99 24.60 -17.30
C GLN A 306 35.13 23.34 -17.14
N VAL A 307 34.75 22.81 -18.31
CA VAL A 307 34.23 21.48 -18.54
C VAL A 307 35.24 20.46 -18.00
N ALA A 308 34.89 19.77 -16.93
CA ALA A 308 35.59 18.57 -16.50
C ALA A 308 35.05 17.38 -17.30
N VAL A 309 35.75 17.05 -18.40
CA VAL A 309 35.81 15.68 -18.89
C VAL A 309 36.71 14.92 -17.93
N LEU A 310 36.18 13.90 -17.27
CA LEU A 310 36.98 12.88 -16.61
C LEU A 310 36.62 11.50 -17.15
N SER A 311 37.69 10.81 -17.48
CA SER A 311 37.84 9.62 -18.30
C SER A 311 37.80 8.33 -17.50
N SER A 312 37.50 7.25 -18.24
CA SER A 312 37.90 5.86 -18.04
C SER A 312 37.02 4.95 -17.17
N PRO A 313 36.51 3.82 -17.73
CA PRO A 313 35.71 2.83 -17.01
C PRO A 313 36.66 1.88 -16.26
N THR A 314 36.64 1.94 -14.93
CA THR A 314 37.29 0.94 -14.09
C THR A 314 36.20 0.11 -13.45
N ASP A 315 35.98 -1.06 -14.03
CA ASP A 315 35.89 -2.36 -13.36
C ASP A 315 35.61 -2.26 -11.86
N LYS A 316 34.33 -2.33 -11.49
CA LYS A 316 33.88 -2.47 -10.10
C LYS A 316 32.96 -3.67 -9.99
N ASP A 317 33.52 -4.73 -9.41
CA ASP A 317 32.90 -5.60 -8.43
C ASP A 317 31.45 -6.01 -8.70
N LEU A 318 31.28 -6.84 -9.73
CA LEU A 318 30.14 -7.75 -9.74
C LEU A 318 30.39 -8.82 -8.67
N PRO A 319 29.40 -9.15 -7.81
CA PRO A 319 29.53 -10.27 -6.89
C PRO A 319 29.82 -11.55 -7.70
N PRO A 320 30.64 -12.47 -7.15
CA PRO A 320 30.97 -13.71 -7.84
C PRO A 320 29.68 -14.45 -8.24
N SER A 321 29.68 -15.05 -9.43
CA SER A 321 28.55 -15.83 -9.91
C SER A 321 28.27 -16.99 -8.95
N TYR A 322 26.98 -17.14 -8.62
CA TYR A 322 26.45 -18.08 -7.62
C TYR A 322 26.65 -19.57 -7.99
N ASP A 323 27.16 -19.85 -9.20
CA ASP A 323 27.37 -21.20 -9.75
C ASP A 323 28.58 -21.94 -9.15
N SER A 324 29.42 -21.28 -8.34
CA SER A 324 30.53 -21.95 -7.62
C SER A 324 30.11 -22.58 -6.28
N LEU A 325 28.84 -22.47 -5.87
CA LEU A 325 28.37 -22.94 -4.56
C LEU A 325 27.75 -24.34 -4.57
N PHE A 326 27.67 -25.01 -5.72
CA PHE A 326 27.11 -26.36 -5.80
C PHE A 326 28.11 -27.33 -6.42
N PRO A 327 28.43 -28.45 -5.75
CA PRO A 327 29.25 -29.50 -6.34
C PRO A 327 28.54 -30.08 -7.57
N VAL A 328 29.30 -30.26 -8.66
CA VAL A 328 28.83 -30.95 -9.87
C VAL A 328 28.46 -32.37 -9.46
N GLU A 329 27.20 -32.74 -9.61
CA GLU A 329 26.79 -34.14 -9.45
C GLU A 329 27.50 -34.97 -10.54
N ASP A 330 28.45 -35.79 -10.11
CA ASP A 330 29.07 -36.81 -10.93
C ASP A 330 27.97 -37.78 -11.35
N VAL A 331 27.57 -37.71 -12.64
CA VAL A 331 26.69 -38.69 -13.27
C VAL A 331 27.48 -39.99 -13.44
N GLY A 332 27.58 -40.73 -12.34
CA GLY A 332 28.28 -42.00 -12.22
C GLY A 332 27.38 -43.19 -12.55
N ALA A 333 27.64 -43.75 -13.73
CA ALA A 333 27.50 -45.15 -14.13
C ALA A 333 26.09 -45.82 -14.18
N PRO A 334 25.71 -46.43 -15.33
CA PRO A 334 24.56 -47.33 -15.40
C PRO A 334 24.86 -48.66 -14.67
N PRO A 335 23.86 -49.28 -14.02
CA PRO A 335 24.02 -50.54 -13.31
C PRO A 335 24.22 -51.73 -14.27
N PRO A 336 24.95 -52.78 -13.85
CA PRO A 336 25.18 -53.97 -14.65
C PRO A 336 23.90 -54.79 -14.80
N VAL A 337 23.64 -55.19 -16.05
CA VAL A 337 22.57 -56.10 -16.44
C VAL A 337 22.91 -57.51 -15.93
N HIS A 338 22.22 -57.96 -14.89
CA HIS A 338 22.17 -59.38 -14.56
C HIS A 338 21.11 -60.07 -15.42
N SER A 339 21.59 -60.86 -16.37
CA SER A 339 20.81 -61.87 -17.09
C SER A 339 20.77 -63.14 -16.25
N ASN A 340 19.58 -63.58 -15.86
CA ASN A 340 19.36 -64.91 -15.33
C ASN A 340 18.72 -65.77 -16.42
N ILE A 341 19.42 -66.87 -16.75
CA ILE A 341 18.91 -68.09 -17.36
C ILE A 341 18.29 -68.94 -16.24
#